data_AF-A0A8J2UGN2-F1
#
_entry.id   AF-A0A8J2UGN2-F1
#
_cell.length_a   1.000
_cell.length_b   1.000
_cell.length_c   1.000
_cell.angle_alpha   90.00
_cell.angle_beta   90.00
_cell.angle_gamma   90.00
#
_symmetry.space_group_name_H-M   'P 1'
#
loop_
_entity.id
_entity.type
_entity.pdbx_description
1 polymer ?
#
loop_
_entity_poly.entity_id
_entity_poly.type
_entity_poly.pdbx_seq_one_letter_code
_entity_poly.pdbx_strand_id
1 'polypeptide(L)'
;MTTLSFSSTHFRKYFFLRTEIDRLLTASILFSSALIAIRMLHTGTTLFLWLLWNLFLAYIPYAISTWLTNRQGKGLSRAFSLLMGIVWLLFLPNTFYILTDLYHLHDSRHPLAPEWLDLALIFSCAWNGLLLGVLSLRHMEKLLWPDTRTNWLFLIPLMALNALGIYTGRYLRYNSWDILSNPFQLITDIARMIIHPLRNQYAWDMIACYTILLLFIYSMMKKIGHALS
;
A
#
# COMPACT_ATOMS: atom_id res chain seq x y z
N MET A 1 -42.50 -29.15 11.77
CA MET A 1 -42.13 -27.74 11.59
C MET A 1 -40.70 -27.56 12.07
N THR A 2 -39.74 -27.74 11.17
CA THR A 2 -38.30 -27.64 11.42
C THR A 2 -37.87 -26.20 11.17
N THR A 3 -37.48 -25.51 12.24
CA THR A 3 -36.89 -24.17 12.17
C THR A 3 -35.50 -24.26 11.52
N LEU A 4 -35.37 -23.70 10.32
CA LEU A 4 -34.09 -23.47 9.65
C LEU A 4 -33.28 -22.47 10.49
N SER A 5 -32.32 -22.94 11.29
CA SER A 5 -31.30 -22.08 11.89
C SER A 5 -30.36 -21.63 10.78
N PHE A 6 -30.47 -20.36 10.39
CA PHE A 6 -29.52 -19.72 9.48
C PHE A 6 -28.13 -19.70 10.14
N SER A 7 -27.25 -20.58 9.67
CA SER A 7 -25.86 -20.68 10.09
C SER A 7 -25.08 -19.43 9.64
N SER A 8 -24.91 -18.47 10.56
CA SER A 8 -24.11 -17.25 10.37
C SER A 8 -22.58 -17.47 10.40
N THR A 9 -22.11 -18.73 10.39
CA THR A 9 -20.70 -19.09 10.62
C THR A 9 -19.83 -19.17 9.36
N HIS A 10 -20.40 -19.05 8.15
CA HIS A 10 -19.61 -19.18 6.92
C HIS A 10 -18.87 -17.91 6.47
N PHE A 11 -19.39 -16.71 6.76
CA PHE A 11 -18.77 -15.46 6.31
C PHE A 11 -17.53 -15.07 7.14
N ARG A 12 -17.48 -15.47 8.41
CA ARG A 12 -16.38 -15.21 9.34
C ARG A 12 -15.07 -15.92 8.96
N LYS A 13 -15.12 -16.83 7.98
CA LYS A 13 -13.99 -17.63 7.50
C LYS A 13 -13.24 -17.00 6.32
N TYR A 14 -13.80 -15.94 5.71
CA TYR A 14 -13.21 -15.28 4.55
C TYR A 14 -12.47 -14.01 4.98
N PHE A 15 -11.16 -14.16 5.14
CA PHE A 15 -10.11 -13.15 4.93
C PHE A 15 -10.06 -11.88 5.81
N PHE A 16 -11.18 -11.33 6.28
CA PHE A 16 -11.26 -9.92 6.71
C PHE A 16 -11.23 -9.64 8.21
N LEU A 17 -11.36 -10.64 9.11
CA LEU A 17 -11.56 -10.36 10.54
C LEU A 17 -10.89 -11.41 11.46
N ARG A 18 -9.76 -12.00 11.03
CA ARG A 18 -9.15 -13.11 11.78
C ARG A 18 -8.38 -12.64 13.01
N THR A 19 -7.72 -11.49 12.91
CA THR A 19 -6.93 -10.90 14.00
C THR A 19 -7.54 -9.57 14.48
N GLU A 20 -7.12 -9.10 15.66
CA GLU A 20 -7.48 -7.77 16.15
C GLU A 20 -6.97 -6.67 15.20
N ILE A 21 -5.78 -6.86 14.64
CA ILE A 21 -5.19 -5.96 13.63
C ILE A 21 -6.10 -5.86 12.40
N ASP A 22 -6.60 -6.99 11.87
CA ASP A 22 -7.51 -6.97 10.72
C ASP A 22 -8.80 -6.18 11.00
N ARG A 23 -9.34 -6.31 12.22
CA ARG A 23 -10.55 -5.57 12.64
C ARG A 23 -10.29 -4.07 12.71
N LEU A 24 -9.15 -3.66 13.30
CA LEU A 24 -8.77 -2.26 13.40
C LEU A 24 -8.46 -1.65 12.03
N LEU A 25 -7.77 -2.38 11.15
CA LEU A 25 -7.53 -1.96 9.76
C LEU A 25 -8.84 -1.77 9.00
N THR A 26 -9.75 -2.74 9.12
CA THR A 26 -11.06 -2.65 8.46
C THR A 26 -11.84 -1.44 8.98
N ALA A 27 -11.87 -1.22 10.30
CA ALA A 27 -12.51 -0.05 10.89
C ALA A 27 -11.88 1.27 10.41
N SER A 28 -10.55 1.33 10.31
CA SER A 28 -9.81 2.51 9.82
C SER A 28 -10.03 2.77 8.33
N ILE A 29 -10.15 1.72 7.50
CA ILE A 29 -10.51 1.84 6.07
C ILE A 29 -11.95 2.32 5.91
N LEU A 30 -12.88 1.76 6.70
CA LEU A 30 -14.28 2.22 6.71
C LEU A 30 -14.40 3.68 7.15
N PHE A 31 -13.63 4.09 8.16
CA PHE A 31 -13.55 5.49 8.59
C PHE A 31 -13.09 6.42 7.46
N SER A 32 -11.98 6.11 6.78
CA SER A 32 -11.51 6.89 5.63
C SER A 32 -12.53 6.93 4.49
N SER A 33 -13.22 5.83 4.26
CA SER A 33 -14.25 5.74 3.21
C SER A 33 -15.49 6.57 3.56
N ALA A 34 -15.87 6.60 4.85
CA ALA A 34 -16.94 7.45 5.36
C ALA A 34 -16.60 8.94 5.25
N LEU A 35 -15.37 9.34 5.56
CA LEU A 35 -14.93 10.74 5.38
C LEU A 35 -15.05 11.19 3.92
N ILE A 36 -14.64 10.34 2.96
CA ILE A 36 -14.81 10.60 1.53
C ILE A 36 -16.30 10.76 1.18
N ALA A 37 -17.16 9.85 1.63
CA ALA A 37 -18.59 9.93 1.39
C ALA A 37 -19.22 11.19 1.98
N ILE A 38 -18.89 11.57 3.22
CA ILE A 38 -19.39 12.78 3.89
C ILE A 38 -19.00 14.02 3.09
N ARG A 39 -17.72 14.12 2.70
CA ARG A 39 -17.23 15.25 1.89
C ARG A 39 -17.94 15.33 0.54
N MET A 40 -18.16 14.20 -0.12
CA MET A 40 -18.88 14.14 -1.40
C MET A 40 -20.34 14.61 -1.24
N LEU A 41 -21.02 14.18 -0.18
CA LEU A 41 -22.40 14.58 0.10
C LEU A 41 -22.51 16.09 0.42
N HIS A 42 -21.53 16.65 1.13
CA HIS A 42 -21.54 18.07 1.50
C HIS A 42 -21.17 18.99 0.34
N THR A 43 -20.19 18.60 -0.50
CA THR A 43 -19.68 19.46 -1.58
C THR A 43 -20.33 19.19 -2.93
N GLY A 44 -20.97 18.03 -3.12
CA GLY A 44 -21.43 17.55 -4.41
C GLY A 44 -20.31 17.15 -5.38
N THR A 45 -19.04 17.21 -4.96
CA THR A 45 -17.88 16.91 -5.82
C THR A 45 -17.37 15.50 -5.58
N THR A 46 -16.83 14.86 -6.62
CA THR A 46 -16.17 13.54 -6.57
C THR A 46 -14.66 13.64 -6.30
N LEU A 47 -14.18 14.84 -5.96
CA LEU A 47 -12.80 15.13 -5.64
C LEU A 47 -12.39 14.28 -4.41
N PHE A 48 -11.40 13.39 -4.60
CA PHE A 48 -10.93 12.29 -3.73
C PHE A 48 -11.48 10.88 -3.94
N LEU A 49 -12.40 10.62 -4.88
CA LEU A 49 -12.79 9.24 -5.20
C LEU A 49 -11.61 8.35 -5.63
N TRP A 50 -10.59 8.93 -6.28
CA TRP A 50 -9.37 8.21 -6.65
C TRP A 50 -8.59 7.69 -5.43
N LEU A 51 -8.76 8.27 -4.24
CA LEU A 51 -8.12 7.75 -3.02
C LEU A 51 -8.70 6.41 -2.59
N LEU A 52 -10.00 6.17 -2.83
CA LEU A 52 -10.59 4.84 -2.60
C LEU A 52 -9.95 3.80 -3.52
N TRP A 53 -9.69 4.20 -4.77
CA TRP A 53 -9.02 3.35 -5.74
C TRP A 53 -7.56 3.07 -5.34
N ASN A 54 -6.82 4.10 -4.92
CA ASN A 54 -5.45 3.93 -4.42
C ASN A 54 -5.42 3.06 -3.14
N LEU A 55 -6.40 3.22 -2.25
CA LEU A 55 -6.52 2.40 -1.04
C LEU A 55 -6.85 0.95 -1.36
N PHE A 56 -7.68 0.70 -2.38
CA PHE A 56 -7.92 -0.64 -2.90
C PHE A 56 -6.63 -1.27 -3.45
N LEU A 57 -5.83 -0.53 -4.22
CA LEU A 57 -4.54 -1.02 -4.72
C LEU A 57 -3.55 -1.30 -3.60
N ALA A 58 -3.51 -0.44 -2.58
CA ALA A 58 -2.69 -0.62 -1.38
C ALA A 58 -3.07 -1.87 -0.57
N TYR A 59 -4.32 -2.32 -0.66
CA TYR A 59 -4.77 -3.54 0.01
C TYR A 59 -4.27 -4.83 -0.68
N ILE A 60 -4.03 -4.81 -1.99
CA ILE A 60 -3.62 -6.00 -2.77
C ILE A 60 -2.33 -6.65 -2.22
N PRO A 61 -1.23 -5.91 -1.97
CA PRO A 61 -0.01 -6.48 -1.39
C PRO A 61 -0.25 -7.10 0.00
N TYR A 62 -1.05 -6.44 0.83
CA TYR A 62 -1.41 -6.97 2.15
C TYR A 62 -2.19 -8.28 2.05
N ALA A 63 -3.14 -8.37 1.12
CA ALA A 63 -3.88 -9.58 0.86
C ALA A 63 -2.97 -10.72 0.38
N ILE A 64 -2.11 -10.45 -0.63
CA ILE A 64 -1.22 -11.46 -1.18
C ILE A 64 -0.26 -11.99 -0.11
N SER A 65 0.39 -11.09 0.65
CA SER A 65 1.34 -11.48 1.69
C SER A 65 0.67 -12.29 2.81
N THR A 66 -0.50 -11.87 3.28
CA THR A 66 -1.29 -12.61 4.29
C THR A 66 -1.71 -14.00 3.78
N TRP A 67 -2.12 -14.09 2.51
CA TRP A 67 -2.47 -15.36 1.89
C TRP A 67 -1.26 -16.30 1.79
N LEU A 68 -0.11 -15.79 1.33
CA LEU A 68 1.14 -16.55 1.22
C LEU A 68 1.60 -17.08 2.59
N THR A 69 1.61 -16.23 3.63
CA THR A 69 1.97 -16.65 4.99
C THR A 69 1.03 -17.73 5.51
N ASN A 70 -0.28 -17.62 5.27
CA ASN A 70 -1.26 -18.64 5.71
C ASN A 70 -1.16 -19.98 4.95
N ARG A 71 -0.54 -19.98 3.77
CA ARG A 71 -0.32 -21.16 2.92
C ARG A 71 1.10 -21.72 3.02
N GLN A 72 1.99 -21.07 3.78
CA GLN A 72 3.34 -21.57 4.04
C GLN A 72 3.27 -23.01 4.60
N GLY A 73 4.06 -23.91 4.02
CA GLY A 73 4.11 -25.32 4.43
C GLY A 73 2.92 -26.19 4.01
N LYS A 74 1.89 -25.65 3.33
CA LYS A 74 0.68 -26.38 2.92
C LYS A 74 0.71 -26.87 1.47
N GLY A 75 1.90 -27.25 0.97
CA GLY A 75 2.07 -27.84 -0.36
C GLY A 75 1.80 -26.88 -1.54
N LEU A 76 1.94 -25.57 -1.35
CA LEU A 76 1.80 -24.60 -2.44
C LEU A 76 2.95 -24.75 -3.45
N SER A 77 2.63 -24.79 -4.75
CA SER A 77 3.64 -24.84 -5.82
C SER A 77 4.60 -23.66 -5.71
N ARG A 78 5.91 -23.93 -5.78
CA ARG A 78 6.96 -22.90 -5.74
C ARG A 78 6.78 -21.87 -6.86
N ALA A 79 6.38 -22.30 -8.06
CA ALA A 79 6.14 -21.42 -9.19
C ALA A 79 4.97 -20.45 -8.92
N PHE A 80 3.89 -20.96 -8.30
CA PHE A 80 2.75 -20.12 -7.95
C PHE A 80 3.10 -19.12 -6.84
N SER A 81 3.85 -19.54 -5.81
CA SER A 81 4.35 -18.64 -4.76
C SER A 81 5.23 -17.53 -5.33
N LEU A 82 6.11 -17.86 -6.29
CA LEU A 82 6.95 -16.88 -6.96
C LEU A 82 6.12 -15.89 -7.77
N LEU A 83 5.14 -16.37 -8.55
CA LEU A 83 4.22 -15.52 -9.30
C LEU A 83 3.50 -14.53 -8.38
N MET A 84 2.96 -15.00 -7.26
CA MET A 84 2.32 -14.14 -6.25
C MET A 84 3.30 -13.16 -5.63
N GLY A 85 4.56 -13.56 -5.39
CA GLY A 85 5.62 -12.66 -4.93
C GLY A 85 5.94 -11.54 -5.94
N ILE A 86 5.92 -11.84 -7.24
CA ILE A 86 6.09 -10.84 -8.29
C ILE A 86 4.91 -9.88 -8.30
N VAL A 87 3.66 -10.39 -8.31
CA VAL A 87 2.46 -9.54 -8.26
C VAL A 87 2.47 -8.66 -7.01
N TRP A 88 2.84 -9.23 -5.86
CA TRP A 88 3.02 -8.46 -4.63
C TRP A 88 4.00 -7.31 -4.80
N LEU A 89 5.17 -7.56 -5.38
CA LEU A 89 6.22 -6.56 -5.59
C LEU A 89 5.76 -5.41 -6.51
N LEU A 90 4.98 -5.73 -7.54
CA LEU A 90 4.45 -4.74 -8.49
C LEU A 90 3.38 -3.82 -7.87
N PHE A 91 2.61 -4.32 -6.91
CA PHE A 91 1.56 -3.55 -6.25
C PHE A 91 2.02 -2.87 -4.96
N LEU A 92 3.14 -3.31 -4.38
CA LEU A 92 3.68 -2.77 -3.13
C LEU A 92 3.87 -1.24 -3.13
N PRO A 93 4.35 -0.59 -4.21
CA PRO A 93 4.53 0.85 -4.23
C PRO A 93 3.24 1.65 -4.00
N ASN A 94 2.08 1.16 -4.45
CA ASN A 94 0.78 1.83 -4.25
C ASN A 94 0.48 2.07 -2.77
N THR A 95 0.99 1.18 -1.93
CA THR A 95 0.77 1.21 -0.51
C THR A 95 1.40 2.45 0.14
N PHE A 96 2.59 2.82 -0.31
CA PHE A 96 3.31 4.00 0.16
C PHE A 96 3.04 5.24 -0.69
N TYR A 97 2.58 5.05 -1.93
CA TYR A 97 2.23 6.12 -2.87
C TYR A 97 1.20 7.10 -2.30
N ILE A 98 0.21 6.60 -1.56
CA ILE A 98 -0.85 7.42 -0.95
C ILE A 98 -0.28 8.52 -0.04
N LEU A 99 0.92 8.32 0.55
CA LEU A 99 1.60 9.35 1.33
C LEU A 99 1.86 10.62 0.51
N THR A 100 2.13 10.47 -0.78
CA THR A 100 2.38 11.60 -1.69
C THR A 100 1.11 12.33 -2.10
N ASP A 101 -0.06 11.70 -1.94
CA ASP A 101 -1.35 12.33 -2.24
C ASP A 101 -1.70 13.45 -1.25
N LEU A 102 -1.00 13.56 -0.11
CA LEU A 102 -1.07 14.72 0.79
C LEU A 102 -0.77 16.05 0.09
N TYR A 103 -0.04 16.03 -1.03
CA TYR A 103 0.20 17.21 -1.86
C TYR A 103 -1.10 17.86 -2.38
N HIS A 104 -2.16 17.08 -2.59
CA HIS A 104 -3.44 17.61 -3.09
C HIS A 104 -4.16 18.52 -2.07
N LEU A 105 -3.74 18.56 -0.81
CA LEU A 105 -4.34 19.43 0.21
C LEU A 105 -4.28 20.90 -0.20
N HIS A 106 -3.22 21.32 -0.90
CA HIS A 106 -3.07 22.70 -1.37
C HIS A 106 -4.10 23.08 -2.44
N ASP A 107 -4.38 22.14 -3.35
CA ASP A 107 -5.23 22.37 -4.53
C ASP A 107 -6.71 22.07 -4.28
N SER A 108 -7.06 21.51 -3.11
CA SER A 108 -8.41 20.98 -2.82
C SER A 108 -9.33 21.96 -2.08
N ARG A 109 -8.93 23.23 -1.96
CA ARG A 109 -9.71 24.26 -1.27
C ARG A 109 -11.11 24.39 -1.87
N HIS A 110 -12.13 24.16 -1.04
CA HIS A 110 -13.52 24.24 -1.45
C HIS A 110 -14.36 25.04 -0.43
N PRO A 111 -15.24 25.98 -0.84
CA PRO A 111 -15.99 26.81 0.10
C PRO A 111 -16.89 26.02 1.07
N LEU A 112 -17.37 24.86 0.63
CA LEU A 112 -18.29 23.99 1.39
C LEU A 112 -17.58 22.88 2.18
N ALA A 113 -16.26 22.70 2.03
CA ALA A 113 -15.50 21.71 2.80
C ALA A 113 -14.39 22.41 3.59
N PRO A 114 -14.37 22.30 4.92
CA PRO A 114 -13.30 22.89 5.70
C PRO A 114 -11.98 22.14 5.47
N GLU A 115 -10.86 22.87 5.44
CA GLU A 115 -9.53 22.29 5.15
C GLU A 115 -9.13 21.17 6.13
N TRP A 116 -9.60 21.22 7.39
CA TRP A 116 -9.34 20.17 8.37
C TRP A 116 -9.99 18.83 8.02
N LEU A 117 -11.13 18.83 7.30
CA LEU A 117 -11.79 17.61 6.84
C LEU A 117 -10.95 16.96 5.74
N ASP A 118 -10.48 17.77 4.78
CA ASP A 118 -9.64 17.30 3.68
C ASP A 118 -8.30 16.78 4.19
N LEU A 119 -7.68 17.46 5.15
CA LEU A 119 -6.48 16.97 5.84
C LEU A 119 -6.74 15.64 6.55
N ALA A 120 -7.79 15.54 7.35
CA ALA A 120 -8.12 14.32 8.10
C ALA A 120 -8.39 13.14 7.15
N LEU A 121 -9.10 13.37 6.06
CA LEU A 121 -9.43 12.39 5.03
C LEU A 121 -8.18 11.88 4.30
N ILE A 122 -7.34 12.78 3.76
CA ILE A 122 -6.15 12.37 3.01
C ILE A 122 -5.16 11.69 3.97
N PHE A 123 -4.99 12.23 5.18
CA PHE A 123 -4.14 11.63 6.19
C PHE A 123 -4.62 10.25 6.62
N SER A 124 -5.94 10.04 6.82
CA SER A 124 -6.46 8.73 7.19
C SER A 124 -6.27 7.69 6.07
N CYS A 125 -6.36 8.10 4.80
CA CYS A 125 -6.00 7.26 3.66
C CYS A 125 -4.49 6.93 3.64
N ALA A 126 -3.63 7.94 3.81
CA ALA A 126 -2.18 7.76 3.85
C ALA A 126 -1.74 6.85 5.01
N TRP A 127 -2.39 6.99 6.17
CA TRP A 127 -2.17 6.15 7.33
C TRP A 127 -2.54 4.69 7.05
N ASN A 128 -3.71 4.44 6.45
CA ASN A 128 -4.10 3.08 6.07
C ASN A 128 -3.13 2.46 5.05
N GLY A 129 -2.72 3.23 4.03
CA GLY A 129 -1.68 2.82 3.10
C GLY A 129 -0.42 2.40 3.85
N LEU A 130 0.12 3.29 4.68
CA LEU A 130 1.32 3.03 5.48
C LEU A 130 1.25 1.72 6.28
N LEU A 131 0.14 1.51 7.01
CA LEU A 131 -0.06 0.31 7.83
C LEU A 131 -0.12 -0.95 6.98
N LEU A 132 -0.89 -0.94 5.89
CA LEU A 132 -0.98 -2.07 4.96
C LEU A 132 0.41 -2.43 4.41
N GLY A 133 1.24 -1.43 4.12
CA GLY A 133 2.56 -1.61 3.52
C GLY A 133 3.54 -2.21 4.48
N VAL A 134 3.59 -1.68 5.70
CA VAL A 134 4.47 -2.20 6.75
C VAL A 134 4.09 -3.62 7.16
N LEU A 135 2.80 -3.91 7.32
CA LEU A 135 2.34 -5.27 7.65
C LEU A 135 2.64 -6.24 6.51
N SER A 136 2.37 -5.83 5.27
CA SER A 136 2.66 -6.60 4.06
C SER A 136 4.15 -6.94 3.91
N LEU A 137 5.02 -5.94 4.12
CA LEU A 137 6.46 -6.11 4.17
C LEU A 137 6.88 -7.06 5.30
N ARG A 138 6.30 -6.92 6.49
CA ARG A 138 6.65 -7.76 7.64
C ARG A 138 6.28 -9.23 7.40
N HIS A 139 5.14 -9.49 6.77
CA HIS A 139 4.72 -10.83 6.36
C HIS A 139 5.73 -11.45 5.39
N MET A 140 6.14 -10.71 4.36
CA MET A 140 7.10 -11.20 3.37
C MET A 140 8.52 -11.34 3.93
N GLU A 141 8.96 -10.42 4.80
CA GLU A 141 10.24 -10.54 5.52
C GLU A 141 10.26 -11.85 6.33
N LYS A 142 9.23 -12.14 7.13
CA LYS A 142 9.15 -13.39 7.91
C LYS A 142 9.07 -14.65 7.04
N LEU A 143 8.41 -14.55 5.87
CA LEU A 143 8.27 -15.67 4.95
C LEU A 143 9.61 -16.05 4.30
N LEU A 144 10.42 -15.06 3.94
CA LEU A 144 11.69 -15.23 3.23
C LEU A 144 12.89 -15.40 4.19
N TRP A 145 12.90 -14.63 5.28
CA TRP A 145 13.90 -14.65 6.34
C TRP A 145 13.22 -14.82 7.71
N PRO A 146 12.99 -16.07 8.16
CA PRO A 146 12.34 -16.35 9.43
C PRO A 146 13.13 -15.88 10.66
N ASP A 147 14.42 -15.57 10.49
CA ASP A 147 15.26 -15.03 11.55
C ASP A 147 14.71 -13.68 12.06
N THR A 148 14.93 -13.42 13.35
CA THR A 148 14.50 -12.20 14.03
C THR A 148 15.27 -10.96 13.56
N ARG A 149 16.44 -11.14 12.94
CA ARG A 149 17.30 -10.07 12.43
C ARG A 149 16.76 -9.48 11.14
N THR A 150 16.78 -8.15 11.03
CA THR A 150 16.44 -7.44 9.79
C THR A 150 17.49 -7.74 8.72
N ASN A 151 17.06 -8.25 7.57
CA ASN A 151 17.95 -8.44 6.42
C ASN A 151 18.04 -7.16 5.58
N TRP A 152 19.03 -6.33 5.86
CA TRP A 152 19.26 -5.07 5.14
C TRP A 152 19.56 -5.26 3.64
N LEU A 153 20.18 -6.38 3.25
CA LEU A 153 20.44 -6.69 1.84
C LEU A 153 19.15 -6.94 1.05
N PHE A 154 18.08 -7.38 1.72
CA PHE A 154 16.75 -7.49 1.12
C PHE A 154 15.99 -6.16 1.20
N LEU A 155 16.04 -5.51 2.37
CA LEU A 155 15.21 -4.35 2.66
C LEU A 155 15.60 -3.11 1.85
N ILE A 156 16.91 -2.82 1.70
CA ILE A 156 17.37 -1.60 1.02
C ILE A 156 16.96 -1.59 -0.47
N PRO A 157 17.24 -2.63 -1.28
CA PRO A 157 16.81 -2.66 -2.67
C PRO A 157 15.29 -2.62 -2.82
N LEU A 158 14.57 -3.28 -1.90
CA LEU A 158 13.12 -3.29 -1.90
C LEU A 158 12.54 -1.89 -1.64
N MET A 159 13.08 -1.14 -0.69
CA MET A 159 12.65 0.24 -0.42
C MET A 159 13.01 1.18 -1.57
N ALA A 160 14.16 0.99 -2.21
CA ALA A 160 14.53 1.73 -3.41
C ALA A 160 13.58 1.46 -4.58
N LEU A 161 13.18 0.20 -4.78
CA LEU A 161 12.20 -0.17 -5.80
C LEU A 161 10.80 0.41 -5.49
N ASN A 162 10.41 0.46 -4.22
CA ASN A 162 9.18 1.15 -3.81
C ASN A 162 9.25 2.65 -4.09
N ALA A 163 10.35 3.31 -3.73
CA ALA A 163 10.56 4.72 -4.01
C ALA A 163 10.54 5.02 -5.52
N LEU A 164 11.11 4.14 -6.35
CA LEU A 164 10.98 4.19 -7.80
C LEU A 164 9.53 4.09 -8.24
N GLY A 165 8.77 3.11 -7.71
CA GLY A 165 7.35 2.95 -8.02
C GLY A 165 6.50 4.17 -7.63
N ILE A 166 6.82 4.81 -6.50
CA ILE A 166 6.18 6.06 -6.08
C ILE A 166 6.49 7.18 -7.08
N TYR A 167 7.76 7.32 -7.51
CA TYR A 167 8.15 8.31 -8.52
C TYR A 167 7.41 8.09 -9.84
N THR A 168 7.37 6.85 -10.34
CA THR A 168 6.69 6.53 -11.59
C THR A 168 5.19 6.78 -11.49
N GLY A 169 4.57 6.50 -10.34
CA GLY A 169 3.16 6.82 -10.10
C GLY A 169 2.90 8.32 -10.04
N ARG A 170 3.75 9.08 -9.36
CA ARG A 170 3.45 10.48 -9.03
C ARG A 170 3.76 11.42 -10.19
N TYR A 171 4.91 11.21 -10.83
CA TYR A 171 5.44 12.13 -11.85
C TYR A 171 5.20 11.62 -13.26
N LEU A 172 5.33 10.31 -13.49
CA LEU A 172 5.08 9.70 -14.80
C LEU A 172 3.62 9.24 -14.98
N ARG A 173 2.81 9.27 -13.90
CA ARG A 173 1.38 8.91 -13.87
C ARG A 173 1.09 7.46 -14.28
N TYR A 174 2.06 6.57 -14.08
CA TYR A 174 1.89 5.14 -14.32
C TYR A 174 1.25 4.44 -13.12
N ASN A 175 0.31 3.54 -13.38
CA ASN A 175 -0.29 2.65 -12.40
C ASN A 175 0.27 1.23 -12.52
N SER A 176 0.01 0.37 -11.52
CA SER A 176 0.48 -1.03 -11.55
C SER A 176 -0.05 -1.85 -12.73
N TRP A 177 -1.20 -1.49 -13.32
CA TRP A 177 -1.71 -2.16 -14.53
C TRP A 177 -1.06 -1.65 -15.82
N ASP A 178 -0.31 -0.54 -15.80
CA ASP A 178 0.36 -0.03 -17.01
C ASP A 178 1.56 -0.88 -17.44
N ILE A 179 2.04 -1.72 -16.54
CA ILE A 179 2.97 -2.82 -16.86
C ILE A 179 2.35 -3.80 -17.86
N LEU A 180 1.02 -3.98 -17.82
CA LEU A 180 0.30 -4.86 -18.74
C LEU A 180 -0.21 -4.11 -19.97
N SER A 181 -0.67 -2.87 -19.81
CA SER A 181 -1.25 -2.09 -20.90
C SER A 181 -0.18 -1.50 -21.83
N ASN A 182 0.93 -0.97 -21.28
CA ASN A 182 1.98 -0.27 -22.03
C ASN A 182 3.41 -0.56 -21.47
N PRO A 183 3.85 -1.83 -21.43
CA PRO A 183 5.14 -2.21 -20.83
C PRO A 183 6.34 -1.52 -21.49
N PHE A 184 6.34 -1.39 -22.81
CA PHE A 184 7.49 -0.85 -23.54
C PHE A 184 7.74 0.62 -23.23
N GLN A 185 6.68 1.42 -23.08
CA GLN A 185 6.81 2.84 -22.77
C GLN A 185 7.34 3.04 -21.35
N LEU A 186 6.78 2.32 -20.38
CA LEU A 186 7.25 2.32 -18.99
C LEU A 186 8.73 1.95 -18.88
N ILE A 187 9.14 0.85 -19.52
CA ILE A 187 10.54 0.39 -19.52
C ILE A 187 11.44 1.44 -20.17
N THR A 188 11.00 2.05 -21.27
CA THR A 188 11.80 3.07 -21.97
C THR A 188 11.98 4.32 -21.10
N ASP A 189 10.94 4.76 -20.39
CA ASP A 189 11.04 5.92 -19.50
C ASP A 189 11.96 5.64 -18.31
N ILE A 190 11.85 4.45 -17.69
CA ILE A 190 12.76 4.02 -16.61
C ILE A 190 14.20 3.91 -17.13
N ALA A 191 14.40 3.33 -18.32
CA ALA A 191 15.72 3.20 -18.93
C ALA A 191 16.35 4.57 -19.22
N ARG A 192 15.58 5.53 -19.77
CA ARG A 192 16.05 6.91 -19.99
C ARG A 192 16.43 7.60 -18.68
N MET A 193 15.70 7.34 -17.60
CA MET A 193 16.01 7.86 -16.27
C MET A 193 17.35 7.33 -15.73
N ILE A 194 17.63 6.03 -15.97
CA ILE A 194 18.86 5.36 -15.53
C ILE A 194 20.07 5.75 -16.39
N ILE A 195 19.91 5.84 -17.71
CA ILE A 195 20.99 6.14 -18.65
C ILE A 195 21.45 7.60 -18.53
N HIS A 196 20.54 8.52 -18.18
CA HIS A 196 20.84 9.95 -18.04
C HIS A 196 20.59 10.46 -16.61
N PRO A 197 21.39 10.04 -15.62
CA PRO A 197 21.13 10.35 -14.20
C PRO A 197 21.24 11.85 -13.91
N LEU A 198 22.22 12.55 -14.49
CA LEU A 198 22.39 14.00 -14.31
C LEU A 198 21.21 14.81 -14.86
N ARG A 199 20.56 14.32 -15.92
CA ARG A 199 19.36 14.97 -16.50
C ARG A 199 18.12 14.70 -15.66
N ASN A 200 18.09 13.59 -14.94
CA ASN A 200 16.98 13.15 -14.10
C ASN A 200 17.30 13.29 -12.61
N GLN A 201 18.10 14.29 -12.23
CA GLN A 201 18.56 14.49 -10.86
C GLN A 201 17.38 14.54 -9.86
N TYR A 202 16.32 15.27 -10.22
CA TYR A 202 15.11 15.34 -9.40
C TYR A 202 14.50 13.97 -9.07
N ALA A 203 14.50 13.05 -10.04
CA ALA A 203 14.00 11.69 -9.84
C ALA A 203 14.86 10.93 -8.83
N TRP A 204 16.18 11.02 -8.98
CA TRP A 204 17.13 10.34 -8.09
C TRP A 204 17.13 10.92 -6.68
N ASP A 205 17.02 12.24 -6.53
CA ASP A 205 16.91 12.90 -5.23
C ASP A 205 15.65 12.44 -4.49
N MET A 206 14.52 12.38 -5.20
CA MET A 206 13.26 11.89 -4.64
C MET A 206 13.35 10.40 -4.28
N ILE A 207 13.87 9.55 -5.16
CA ILE A 207 14.04 8.12 -4.91
C ILE A 207 14.93 7.89 -3.69
N ALA A 208 16.07 8.58 -3.58
CA ALA A 208 16.96 8.47 -2.42
C ALA A 208 16.27 8.91 -1.13
N CYS A 209 15.61 10.06 -1.13
CA CYS A 209 14.87 10.59 0.01
C CYS A 209 13.77 9.62 0.48
N TYR A 210 12.93 9.14 -0.44
CA TYR A 210 11.85 8.21 -0.11
C TYR A 210 12.38 6.84 0.31
N THR A 211 13.49 6.37 -0.26
CA THR A 211 14.14 5.12 0.19
C THR A 211 14.52 5.22 1.67
N ILE A 212 15.19 6.32 2.05
CA ILE A 212 15.61 6.56 3.44
C ILE A 212 14.39 6.69 4.35
N LEU A 213 13.39 7.47 3.93
CA LEU A 213 12.14 7.65 4.68
C LEU A 213 11.43 6.32 4.95
N LEU A 214 11.25 5.49 3.93
CA LEU A 214 10.59 4.18 4.06
C LEU A 214 11.40 3.21 4.92
N LEU A 215 12.73 3.24 4.85
CA LEU A 215 13.61 2.46 5.74
C LEU A 215 13.40 2.86 7.21
N PHE A 216 13.32 4.17 7.50
CA PHE A 216 13.05 4.66 8.85
C PHE A 216 11.67 4.22 9.34
N ILE A 217 10.63 4.46 8.55
CA ILE A 217 9.25 4.07 8.87
C ILE A 217 9.17 2.58 9.21
N TYR A 218 9.68 1.72 8.32
CA TYR A 218 9.62 0.27 8.53
C TYR A 218 10.39 -0.16 9.79
N SER A 219 11.61 0.36 9.95
CA SER A 219 12.48 0.01 11.08
C SER A 219 11.88 0.46 12.42
N MET A 220 11.32 1.66 12.48
CA MET A 220 10.67 2.19 13.68
C MET A 220 9.42 1.38 14.02
N MET A 221 8.53 1.14 13.05
CA MET A 221 7.32 0.37 13.30
C MET A 221 7.61 -1.06 13.74
N LYS A 222 8.62 -1.71 13.13
CA LYS A 222 9.08 -3.03 13.57
C LYS A 222 9.57 -3.01 15.02
N LYS A 223 10.37 -2.02 15.41
CA LYS A 223 10.86 -1.88 16.80
C LYS A 223 9.74 -1.59 17.80
N ILE A 224 8.81 -0.72 17.47
CA ILE A 224 7.64 -0.42 18.31
C ILE A 224 6.83 -1.68 18.57
N GLY A 225 6.58 -2.48 17.52
CA GLY A 225 5.87 -3.75 17.66
C GLY A 225 6.57 -4.75 18.59
N HIS A 226 7.90 -4.77 18.62
CA HIS A 226 8.68 -5.60 19.53
C HIS A 226 8.75 -5.05 20.96
N ALA A 227 8.66 -3.73 21.16
CA ALA A 227 8.68 -3.12 22.48
C ALA A 227 7.33 -3.25 23.23
N LEU A 228 6.24 -3.45 22.49
CA LEU A 228 4.87 -3.57 23.03
C LEU A 228 4.40 -5.03 23.18
N SER A 229 5.20 -6.01 22.75
CA SER A 229 4.91 -7.46 22.83
C SER A 229 5.64 -8.12 23.98
#